data_AF-A0A7Z9ZJK9-F1
#
_entry.id   AF-A0A7Z9ZJK9-F1
#
_cell.length_a   1.000
_cell.length_b   1.000
_cell.length_c   1.000
_cell.angle_alpha   90.00
_cell.angle_beta   90.00
_cell.angle_gamma   90.00
#
_symmetry.space_group_name_H-M   'P 1'
#
loop_
_entity.id
_entity.type
_entity.pdbx_description
1 polymer ?
#
loop_
_entity_poly.entity_id
_entity_poly.type
_entity_poly.pdbx_seq_one_letter_code
_entity_poly.pdbx_strand_id
1 'polypeptide(L)'
;MDCGLRGCGSSPIDFPLLKPRPLRRSRPAERGQTRREVAKLQVRIDDVVQMRKPHPCGSLEWVVTRVGADIGIRCLGCGRRVMLPRPRFEKRVKRIVGRLDPTQRDG
;
A
#
# COMPACT_ATOMS: atom_id res chain seq x y z
N MET A 1 3.43 -11.86 65.85
CA MET A 1 4.24 -10.67 66.22
C MET A 1 5.10 -10.36 65.03
N ASP A 2 4.55 -9.60 64.09
CA ASP A 2 5.18 -9.38 62.79
C ASP A 2 4.50 -8.16 62.14
N CYS A 3 4.68 -7.00 62.77
CA CYS A 3 4.44 -5.71 62.14
C CYS A 3 5.77 -4.96 62.17
N GLY A 4 6.54 -5.09 61.09
CA GLY A 4 7.83 -4.44 60.91
C GLY A 4 7.79 -3.50 59.71
N LEU A 5 7.05 -2.39 59.88
CA LEU A 5 7.03 -1.27 58.94
C LEU A 5 8.47 -0.79 58.66
N ARG A 6 8.92 -0.92 57.42
CA ARG A 6 10.15 -0.29 56.93
C ARG A 6 9.82 0.74 55.85
N GLY A 7 9.79 1.99 56.32
CA GLY A 7 10.21 3.23 55.64
C GLY A 7 10.00 3.35 54.14
N CYS A 8 8.94 4.05 53.74
CA CYS A 8 8.89 4.76 52.47
C CYS A 8 9.62 6.10 52.66
N GLY A 9 10.92 6.13 52.34
CA GLY A 9 11.75 7.31 52.32
C GLY A 9 11.46 8.17 51.09
N SER A 10 11.21 9.45 51.34
CA SER A 10 10.94 10.51 50.39
C SER A 10 12.18 11.01 49.66
N SER A 11 11.93 11.56 48.46
CA SER A 11 12.80 12.39 47.61
C SER A 11 13.74 11.67 46.63
N PRO A 12 14.19 12.32 45.54
CA PRO A 12 13.91 13.68 45.05
C PRO A 12 13.47 13.78 43.57
N ILE A 13 12.89 14.94 43.28
CA ILE A 13 12.65 15.63 41.99
C ILE A 13 13.71 15.31 40.90
N ASP A 14 13.26 14.83 39.73
CA ASP A 14 14.05 14.77 38.48
C ASP A 14 13.23 15.38 37.31
N PHE A 15 13.45 16.68 37.10
CA PHE A 15 13.34 17.37 35.81
C PHE A 15 14.78 17.43 35.27
N PRO A 16 15.09 17.44 33.96
CA PRO A 16 14.22 17.56 32.78
C PRO A 16 14.62 16.59 31.64
N LEU A 17 13.74 16.34 30.66
CA LEU A 17 14.22 16.22 29.27
C LEU A 17 13.07 16.47 28.29
N LEU A 18 12.99 17.73 27.83
CA LEU A 18 12.36 18.09 26.58
C LEU A 18 12.93 17.19 25.48
N LYS A 19 12.14 16.20 25.04
CA LYS A 19 12.43 15.52 23.78
C LYS A 19 12.03 16.46 22.64
N PRO A 20 12.95 16.80 21.72
CA PRO A 20 12.58 17.54 20.52
C PRO A 20 11.60 16.74 19.68
N ARG A 21 10.58 17.43 19.16
CA ARG A 21 9.58 16.89 18.24
C ARG A 21 10.27 16.51 16.92
N PRO A 22 10.23 15.25 16.43
CA PRO A 22 10.20 15.06 14.99
C PRO A 22 8.81 15.46 14.52
N LEU A 23 8.72 16.65 13.95
CA LEU A 23 7.62 17.03 13.08
C LEU A 23 7.45 15.95 12.01
N ARG A 24 6.23 15.41 11.95
CA ARG A 24 5.57 14.86 10.75
C ARG A 24 6.55 14.33 9.70
N ARG A 25 6.76 13.01 9.68
CA ARG A 25 6.89 12.38 8.37
C ARG A 25 5.49 12.44 7.75
N SER A 26 5.22 13.55 7.08
CA SER A 26 4.07 13.78 6.22
C SER A 26 4.08 12.63 5.21
N ARG A 27 3.40 11.53 5.53
CA ARG A 27 3.04 10.54 4.51
C ARG A 27 2.20 11.34 3.51
N PRO A 28 2.62 11.45 2.25
CA PRO A 28 1.79 12.09 1.25
C PRO A 28 0.48 11.31 1.16
N ALA A 29 -0.59 11.97 1.60
CA ALA A 29 -1.96 11.54 1.44
C ALA A 29 -2.36 11.84 -0.01
N GLU A 30 -1.97 10.98 -0.93
CA GLU A 30 -2.27 11.19 -2.35
C GLU A 30 -2.80 9.92 -3.00
N ARG A 31 -4.12 9.74 -2.84
CA ARG A 31 -5.06 9.91 -3.96
C ARG A 31 -6.42 9.36 -3.54
N GLY A 32 -7.28 10.26 -3.09
CA GLY A 32 -8.72 10.11 -3.26
C GLY A 32 -9.01 10.14 -4.76
N GLN A 33 -8.98 8.98 -5.42
CA GLN A 33 -9.49 8.85 -6.78
C GLN A 33 -10.88 8.25 -6.76
N THR A 34 -11.77 9.04 -7.33
CA THR A 34 -13.21 9.00 -7.34
C THR A 34 -13.75 7.75 -8.03
N ARG A 35 -14.99 7.42 -7.69
CA ARG A 35 -15.59 6.09 -7.76
C ARG A 35 -15.94 5.59 -9.16
N ARG A 36 -15.81 6.36 -10.24
CA ARG A 36 -16.37 5.96 -11.55
C ARG A 36 -15.67 6.62 -12.74
N GLU A 37 -14.62 5.99 -13.29
CA GLU A 37 -14.23 6.22 -14.70
C GLU A 37 -13.38 5.07 -15.28
N VAL A 38 -13.69 3.83 -14.90
CA VAL A 38 -12.96 2.61 -15.35
C VAL A 38 -13.31 2.21 -16.79
N ALA A 39 -14.10 3.00 -17.53
CA ALA A 39 -14.70 2.63 -18.81
C ALA A 39 -13.83 2.92 -20.04
N LYS A 40 -12.75 3.71 -19.89
CA LYS A 40 -11.80 4.01 -20.98
C LYS A 40 -10.37 4.04 -20.45
N LEU A 41 -9.93 2.95 -19.83
CA LEU A 41 -8.58 2.87 -19.28
C LEU A 41 -7.59 2.42 -20.36
N GLN A 42 -6.75 3.36 -20.79
CA GLN A 42 -5.50 3.02 -21.48
C GLN A 42 -4.53 2.44 -20.44
N VAL A 43 -4.55 1.12 -20.31
CA VAL A 43 -3.53 0.40 -19.52
C VAL A 43 -2.23 0.29 -20.29
N ARG A 44 -1.12 0.51 -19.60
CA ARG A 44 0.23 0.30 -20.11
C ARG A 44 0.92 -0.79 -19.30
N ILE A 45 2.09 -1.20 -19.75
CA ILE A 45 2.97 -2.08 -19.00
C ILE A 45 3.41 -1.34 -17.72
N ASP A 46 3.60 -2.09 -16.63
CA ASP A 46 3.96 -1.61 -15.29
C ASP A 46 2.88 -0.82 -14.54
N ASP A 47 1.64 -0.79 -15.06
CA ASP A 47 0.53 -0.25 -14.30
C ASP A 47 0.09 -1.21 -13.18
N VAL A 48 -0.06 -0.66 -11.98
CA VAL A 48 -0.57 -1.38 -10.81
C VAL A 48 -2.06 -1.14 -10.70
N VAL A 49 -2.83 -2.21 -10.86
CA VAL A 49 -4.29 -2.22 -10.81
C VAL A 49 -4.79 -2.98 -9.60
N GLN A 50 -5.90 -2.49 -9.04
CA GLN A 50 -6.60 -3.17 -7.97
C GLN A 50 -7.84 -3.85 -8.54
N MET A 51 -7.94 -5.16 -8.35
CA MET A 51 -9.09 -5.95 -8.79
C MET A 51 -10.22 -5.97 -7.75
N ARG A 52 -11.44 -6.20 -8.23
CA ARG A 52 -12.62 -6.43 -7.38
C ARG A 52 -12.61 -7.81 -6.72
N LYS A 53 -12.08 -8.81 -7.43
CA LYS A 53 -11.94 -10.18 -6.90
C LYS A 53 -10.54 -10.36 -6.32
N PRO A 54 -10.40 -10.83 -5.07
CA PRO A 54 -9.11 -11.19 -4.52
C PRO A 54 -8.51 -12.37 -5.26
N HIS A 55 -7.18 -12.38 -5.36
CA HIS A 55 -6.46 -13.59 -5.72
C HIS A 55 -6.60 -14.62 -4.60
N PRO A 56 -6.59 -15.94 -4.85
CA PRO A 56 -6.54 -16.97 -3.81
C PRO A 56 -5.43 -16.80 -2.76
N CYS A 57 -4.42 -15.95 -3.01
CA CYS A 57 -3.39 -15.61 -2.01
C CYS A 57 -3.77 -14.46 -1.05
N GLY A 58 -4.95 -13.84 -1.21
CA GLY A 58 -5.40 -12.70 -0.39
C GLY A 58 -5.01 -11.32 -0.91
N SER A 59 -4.14 -11.23 -1.92
CA SER A 59 -3.76 -9.94 -2.52
C SER A 59 -4.77 -9.46 -3.57
N LEU A 60 -5.00 -8.15 -3.58
CA LEU A 60 -5.91 -7.47 -4.51
C LEU A 60 -5.18 -6.68 -5.60
N GLU A 61 -3.86 -6.56 -5.47
CA GLU A 61 -3.00 -5.74 -6.31
C GLU A 61 -2.30 -6.60 -7.37
N TRP A 62 -2.38 -6.10 -8.59
CA TRP A 62 -1.88 -6.77 -9.78
C TRP A 62 -1.09 -5.77 -10.60
N VAL A 63 0.08 -6.19 -11.08
CA VAL A 63 0.87 -5.41 -12.03
C VAL A 63 0.62 -5.92 -13.45
N VAL A 64 0.38 -5.01 -14.38
CA VAL A 64 0.22 -5.31 -15.80
C VAL A 64 1.61 -5.57 -16.39
N THR A 65 1.85 -6.78 -16.88
CA THR A 65 3.13 -7.17 -17.48
C THR A 65 3.09 -7.15 -19.01
N ARG A 66 1.91 -7.34 -19.60
CA ARG A 66 1.72 -7.35 -21.06
C ARG A 66 0.38 -6.71 -21.42
N VAL A 67 0.38 -5.85 -22.43
CA VAL A 67 -0.82 -5.24 -23.01
C VAL A 67 -0.89 -5.63 -24.49
N GLY A 68 -1.99 -6.27 -24.90
CA GLY A 68 -2.22 -6.75 -26.26
C GLY A 68 -3.68 -7.19 -26.44
N ALA A 69 -3.91 -8.24 -27.25
CA ALA A 69 -5.21 -8.90 -27.33
C ALA A 69 -5.62 -9.50 -25.97
N ASP A 70 -4.65 -10.16 -25.33
CA ASP A 70 -4.72 -10.62 -23.95
C ASP A 70 -3.85 -9.75 -23.05
N ILE A 71 -4.38 -9.42 -21.88
CA ILE A 71 -3.67 -8.65 -20.86
C ILE A 71 -3.04 -9.63 -19.89
N GLY A 72 -1.72 -9.61 -19.84
CA GLY A 72 -0.93 -10.35 -18.86
C GLY A 72 -0.84 -9.55 -17.57
N ILE A 73 -1.27 -10.15 -16.47
CA ILE A 73 -1.17 -9.56 -15.13
C ILE A 73 -0.38 -10.46 -14.20
N ARG A 74 0.36 -9.87 -13.28
CA ARG A 74 1.10 -10.58 -12.23
C ARG A 74 0.61 -10.11 -10.86
N CYS A 75 0.32 -11.07 -9.98
CA CYS A 75 -0.03 -10.74 -8.60
C CYS A 75 1.20 -10.23 -7.85
N LEU A 76 1.09 -9.11 -7.14
CA LEU A 76 2.21 -8.55 -6.35
C LEU A 76 2.47 -9.34 -5.05
N GLY A 77 1.50 -10.09 -4.53
CA GLY A 77 1.68 -10.87 -3.30
C GLY A 77 2.35 -12.23 -3.52
N CYS A 78 1.93 -12.98 -4.53
CA CYS A 78 2.46 -14.33 -4.80
C CYS A 78 3.26 -14.45 -6.09
N GLY A 79 3.33 -13.41 -6.91
CA GLY A 79 4.09 -13.41 -8.16
C GLY A 79 3.49 -14.22 -9.31
N ARG A 80 2.31 -14.85 -9.13
CA ARG A 80 1.65 -15.67 -10.16
C ARG A 80 1.13 -14.80 -11.32
N ARG A 81 1.32 -15.29 -12.55
CA ARG A 81 0.90 -14.60 -13.78
C ARG A 81 -0.38 -15.23 -14.33
N VAL A 82 -1.31 -14.40 -14.79
CA VAL A 82 -2.56 -14.83 -15.40
C VAL A 82 -2.80 -14.01 -16.67
N MET A 83 -3.30 -14.64 -17.73
CA MET A 83 -3.71 -13.97 -18.95
C MET A 83 -5.22 -13.78 -18.93
N LEU A 84 -5.67 -12.54 -19.09
CA LEU A 84 -7.09 -12.20 -19.16
C LEU A 84 -7.38 -11.47 -20.48
N PRO A 85 -8.45 -11.82 -21.19
CA PRO A 85 -8.88 -11.02 -22.33
C PRO A 85 -9.33 -9.64 -21.86
N ARG A 86 -9.05 -8.62 -22.68
CA ARG A 86 -9.32 -7.20 -22.39
C ARG A 86 -10.72 -6.90 -21.79
N PRO A 87 -11.86 -7.34 -22.36
CA PRO A 87 -13.18 -7.02 -21.81
C PRO A 87 -13.43 -7.62 -20.43
N ARG A 88 -12.78 -8.74 -20.11
CA ARG A 88 -12.87 -9.37 -18.79
C ARG A 88 -11.99 -8.65 -17.76
N PHE A 89 -10.87 -8.09 -18.20
CA PHE A 89 -9.99 -7.30 -17.34
C PHE A 89 -10.69 -5.99 -16.93
N GLU A 90 -11.22 -5.23 -17.89
CA GLU A 90 -11.90 -3.95 -17.65
C GLU A 90 -13.09 -4.08 -16.67
N LYS A 91 -13.89 -5.15 -16.80
CA LYS A 91 -15.00 -5.45 -15.86
C LYS A 91 -14.53 -5.79 -14.44
N ARG A 92 -13.33 -6.34 -14.28
CA ARG A 92 -12.79 -6.82 -12.99
C ARG A 92 -11.94 -5.79 -12.26
N VAL A 93 -11.38 -4.81 -12.98
CA VAL A 93 -10.63 -3.72 -12.37
C VAL A 93 -11.58 -2.84 -11.55
N LYS A 94 -11.15 -2.51 -10.33
CA LYS A 94 -11.83 -1.55 -9.45
C LYS A 94 -11.30 -0.15 -9.70
N ARG A 95 -9.98 -0.01 -9.70
CA ARG A 95 -9.24 1.24 -9.93
C ARG A 95 -7.78 0.94 -10.29
N ILE A 96 -7.12 1.90 -10.91
CA ILE A 96 -5.66 1.91 -11.05
C ILE A 96 -5.07 2.56 -9.80
N VAL A 97 -4.10 1.91 -9.16
CA VAL A 97 -3.44 2.39 -7.92
C VAL A 97 -2.31 3.34 -8.28
N GLY A 98 -1.57 3.03 -9.34
CA GLY A 98 -0.47 3.84 -9.83
C GLY A 98 0.27 3.15 -10.96
N ARG A 99 1.38 3.76 -11.36
CA ARG A 99 2.36 3.21 -12.29
C ARG A 99 3.65 3.00 -11.52
N LEU A 100 4.30 1.87 -11.73
CA LEU A 100 5.70 1.70 -11.39
C LEU A 100 6.49 2.54 -12.41
N ASP A 101 6.85 3.76 -12.02
CA ASP A 101 7.60 4.67 -12.86
C ASP A 101 9.03 4.13 -13.04
N PRO A 102 9.49 3.84 -14.26
CA PRO A 102 10.85 3.35 -14.48
C PRO A 102 11.90 4.48 -14.46
N THR A 103 11.51 5.75 -14.29
CA THR A 103 12.40 6.92 -14.45
C THR A 103 13.23 7.23 -13.20
N GLN A 104 13.18 6.39 -12.17
CA GLN A 104 14.00 6.53 -10.96
C GLN A 104 15.45 6.07 -11.24
N ARG A 105 16.07 6.64 -12.27
CA ARG A 105 17.52 6.62 -12.51
C ARG A 105 17.96 8.08 -12.59
N ASP A 106 18.22 8.62 -11.41
CA ASP A 106 19.16 9.71 -11.23
C ASP A 106 20.56 9.15 -11.53
N GLY A 107 21.29 9.81 -12.44
CA GLY A 107 22.62 9.40 -12.90
C GLY A 107 22.96 9.96 -14.27
#